data_AF-A0A4U6DAP6-F1
#
_entry.id   AF-A0A4U6DAP6-F1
#
_cell.length_a   1.000
_cell.length_b   1.000
_cell.length_c   1.000
_cell.angle_alpha   90.00
_cell.angle_beta   90.00
_cell.angle_gamma   90.00
#
_symmetry.space_group_name_H-M   'P 1'
#
loop_
_entity.id
_entity.type
_entity.pdbx_description
1 polymer ?
#
loop_
_entity_poly.entity_id
_entity_poly.type
_entity_poly.pdbx_seq_one_letter_code
_entity_poly.pdbx_strand_id
1 'polypeptide(L)' 'MTHSRAENLINKLIANKISGEELGELLEGVKNEEEQQKYSDALEIYFDRLLKENAGNQELKNQEKTNP' A
#
# COMPACT_ATOMS: atom_id res chain seq x y z
N MET A 1 0.88 1.69 -26.44
CA MET A 1 1.89 1.30 -25.45
C MET A 1 1.22 0.32 -24.49
N THR A 2 1.55 -0.96 -24.55
CA THR A 2 1.12 -1.93 -23.53
C THR A 2 1.94 -1.67 -22.28
N HIS A 3 1.32 -1.16 -21.22
CA HIS A 3 1.97 -1.00 -19.92
C HIS A 3 2.56 -2.33 -19.47
N SER A 4 3.79 -2.31 -18.95
CA SER A 4 4.41 -3.54 -18.45
C SER A 4 3.60 -4.10 -17.27
N ARG A 5 3.66 -5.42 -17.06
CA ARG A 5 2.95 -6.07 -15.93
C ARG A 5 3.32 -5.43 -14.59
N ALA A 6 4.60 -5.13 -14.38
CA ALA A 6 5.11 -4.44 -13.19
C ALA A 6 4.50 -3.04 -13.02
N GLU A 7 4.39 -2.27 -14.10
CA GLU A 7 3.83 -0.92 -14.06
C GLU A 7 2.33 -0.94 -13.68
N ASN A 8 1.58 -1.93 -14.17
CA ASN A 8 0.19 -2.14 -13.77
C ASN A 8 0.06 -2.53 -12.28
N LEU A 9 0.97 -3.37 -11.77
CA LEU A 9 0.99 -3.76 -10.37
C LEU A 9 1.34 -2.57 -9.45
N ILE A 10 2.31 -1.73 -9.84
CA ILE A 10 2.65 -0.51 -9.11
C ILE A 10 1.46 0.47 -9.09
N ASN A 11 0.78 0.66 -10.22
CA ASN A 11 -0.40 1.52 -10.28
C ASN A 11 -1.54 1.01 -9.36
N LYS A 12 -1.72 -0.31 -9.27
CA LYS A 12 -2.68 -0.91 -8.32
C LYS A 12 -2.26 -0.72 -6.87
N LEU A 13 -0.97 -0.83 -6.56
CA LEU A 13 -0.43 -0.57 -5.22
C LEU A 13 -0.72 0.87 -4.79
N ILE A 14 -0.38 1.84 -5.65
CA ILE A 14 -0.62 3.27 -5.38
C ILE A 14 -2.12 3.56 -5.23
N ALA A 15 -2.98 2.88 -5.99
CA ALA A 15 -4.42 3.04 -5.91
C ALA A 15 -5.08 2.29 -4.73
N ASN A 16 -4.31 1.60 -3.87
CA ASN A 16 -4.80 0.71 -2.82
C ASN A 16 -5.76 -0.38 -3.34
N LYS A 17 -5.49 -0.90 -4.55
CA LYS A 17 -6.29 -1.93 -5.23
C LYS A 17 -5.49 -3.20 -5.54
N ILE A 18 -4.25 -3.29 -5.05
CA ILE A 18 -3.42 -4.48 -5.22
C ILE A 18 -3.90 -5.59 -4.29
N SER A 19 -4.05 -6.80 -4.82
CA SER A 19 -4.32 -8.00 -4.01
C SER A 19 -3.03 -8.56 -3.41
N GLY A 20 -3.15 -9.44 -2.40
CA GLY A 20 -1.98 -10.09 -1.79
C GLY A 20 -1.16 -10.92 -2.78
N GLU A 21 -1.82 -11.64 -3.70
CA GLU A 21 -1.15 -12.43 -4.75
C GLU A 21 -0.38 -11.53 -5.73
N GLU A 22 -0.97 -10.41 -6.13
CA GLU A 22 -0.35 -9.42 -7.02
C GLU A 22 0.82 -8.69 -6.36
N LEU A 23 0.74 -8.44 -5.05
CA LEU A 23 1.85 -7.92 -4.29
C LEU A 23 2.98 -8.95 -4.22
N GLY A 24 2.66 -10.23 -4.01
CA GLY A 24 3.63 -11.32 -4.09
C GLY A 24 4.33 -11.38 -5.45
N GLU A 25 3.59 -11.30 -6.55
CA GLU A 25 4.13 -11.24 -7.92
C GLU A 25 5.08 -10.04 -8.11
N LEU A 26 4.69 -8.87 -7.60
CA LEU A 26 5.53 -7.66 -7.67
C LEU A 26 6.85 -7.84 -6.92
N LEU A 27 6.83 -8.58 -5.81
CA LEU A 27 7.98 -8.83 -4.95
C LEU A 27 8.83 -10.02 -5.40
N GLU A 28 8.29 -11.00 -6.15
CA GLU A 28 9.05 -12.12 -6.73
C GLU A 28 10.15 -11.67 -7.71
N GLY A 29 10.00 -10.48 -8.30
CA GLY A 29 11.04 -9.85 -9.12
C GLY A 29 12.29 -9.45 -8.32
N VAL A 30 12.15 -9.31 -7.00
CA VAL A 30 13.23 -8.96 -6.07
C VAL A 30 13.85 -10.24 -5.54
N LYS A 31 14.90 -10.73 -6.20
CA LYS A 31 15.58 -11.99 -5.83
C LYS A 31 16.75 -11.81 -4.86
N ASN A 32 17.10 -10.58 -4.53
CA ASN A 32 18.13 -10.27 -3.56
C ASN A 32 17.47 -10.05 -2.19
N GLU A 33 17.80 -10.88 -1.20
CA GLU A 33 17.29 -10.78 0.18
C GLU A 33 17.49 -9.38 0.78
N GLU A 34 18.61 -8.72 0.46
CA GLU A 34 18.90 -7.37 0.95
C GLU A 34 17.97 -6.31 0.32
N GLU A 35 17.57 -6.50 -0.94
CA GLU A 35 16.59 -5.64 -1.59
C GLU A 35 15.17 -5.97 -1.12
N GLN A 36 14.84 -7.25 -0.91
CA GLN A 36 13.56 -7.67 -0.34
C GLN A 36 13.33 -7.02 1.02
N GLN A 37 14.34 -7.05 1.89
CA GLN A 37 14.22 -6.43 3.22
C GLN A 37 13.97 -4.92 3.10
N LYS A 38 14.71 -4.22 2.23
CA LYS A 38 14.50 -2.78 2.00
C LYS A 38 13.10 -2.46 1.49
N TYR A 39 12.57 -3.26 0.56
CA TYR A 39 11.20 -3.07 0.07
C TYR A 39 10.15 -3.44 1.11
N SER A 40 10.37 -4.49 1.90
CA SER A 40 9.48 -4.89 3.00
C SER A 40 9.38 -3.79 4.05
N ASP A 41 10.52 -3.27 4.50
CA ASP A 41 10.58 -2.19 5.50
C ASP A 41 9.87 -0.92 4.98
N ALA A 42 10.08 -0.56 3.70
CA ALA A 42 9.43 0.60 3.09
C ALA A 42 7.91 0.43 2.97
N LEU A 43 7.44 -0.78 2.63
CA LEU A 43 6.01 -1.10 2.55
C LEU A 43 5.35 -1.11 3.93
N GLU A 44 6.01 -1.66 4.94
CA GLU A 44 5.52 -1.67 6.32
C GLU A 44 5.32 -0.24 6.83
N ILE A 45 6.31 0.65 6.65
CA ILE A 45 6.20 2.06 7.01
C ILE A 45 5.03 2.74 6.28
N TYR A 46 4.86 2.44 4.99
CA TYR A 46 3.77 3.00 4.19
C TYR A 46 2.39 2.54 4.67
N PHE A 47 2.22 1.24 4.94
CA PHE A 47 0.96 0.70 5.44
C PHE A 47 0.64 1.21 6.85
N ASP A 48 1.62 1.27 7.74
CA ASP A 48 1.46 1.85 9.08
C ASP A 48 1.01 3.30 9.02
N ARG A 49 1.58 4.08 8.10
CA ARG A 49 1.16 5.45 7.87
C ARG A 49 -0.28 5.52 7.36
N LEU A 50 -0.65 4.71 6.37
CA LEU A 50 -2.02 4.65 5.87
C LEU A 50 -3.03 4.25 6.94
N LEU A 51 -2.69 3.28 7.81
CA LEU A 51 -3.53 2.87 8.92
C LEU A 51 -3.74 4.01 9.93
N LYS A 52 -2.67 4.76 10.26
CA LYS A 52 -2.76 5.94 11.13
C LYS A 52 -3.58 7.06 10.50
N GLU A 53 -3.38 7.34 9.21
CA GLU A 53 -4.17 8.35 8.47
C GLU A 53 -5.65 7.96 8.38
N ASN A 54 -5.96 6.68 8.19
CA ASN A 54 -7.34 6.20 8.20
C ASN A 54 -7.97 6.23 9.61
N ALA A 55 -7.22 5.86 10.65
CA ALA A 55 -7.70 5.92 12.03
C ALA A 55 -8.02 7.37 12.46
N GLY A 56 -7.13 8.33 12.15
CA GLY A 56 -7.39 9.75 12.42
C GLY A 56 -8.57 10.31 11.62
N ASN A 57 -8.77 9.85 10.38
CA ASN A 57 -9.94 10.23 9.59
C ASN A 57 -11.26 9.62 10.11
N GLN A 58 -11.22 8.46 10.76
CA GLN A 58 -12.41 7.86 11.39
C GLN A 58 -12.82 8.66 12.64
N GLU A 59 -11.88 9.15 13.44
CA GLU A 59 -12.17 10.02 14.59
C GLU A 59 -12.78 11.37 14.18
N LEU A 60 -12.26 12.01 13.13
CA LEU A 60 -12.81 13.27 12.62
C LEU A 60 -14.24 13.10 12.09
N LYS A 61 -14.53 12.01 11.34
CA LYS A 61 -15.88 11.71 10.84
C LYS A 61 -16.89 11.38 11.94
N ASN A 62 -16.43 10.86 13.08
CA ASN A 62 -17.30 10.57 14.22
C ASN A 62 -17.64 11.84 15.02
N GLN A 63 -16.78 12.86 15.01
CA GLN A 63 -17.03 14.15 15.66
C GLN A 63 -17.98 15.05 14.85
N GLU A 64 -17.96 14.99 13.51
CA GLU A 64 -18.91 15.72 12.65
C GLU A 64 -20.37 15.21 12.75
N LYS A 65 -20.58 13.95 13.18
CA LYS A 65 -21.94 13.38 13.37
C LYS A 65 -22.57 13.70 14.73
N THR A 66 -21.83 14.28 15.66
CA THR A 66 -22.30 14.56 17.04
C THR A 66 -22.61 16.02 17.32
N ASN A 67 -22.54 16.90 16.31
CA ASN A 67 -22.94 18.30 16.47
C ASN A 67 -24.30 18.52 15.76
N PRO A 68 -25.43 18.61 16.49
CA PRO A 68 -26.74 18.96 15.93
C PRO A 68 -26.81 20.44 15.50
#